data_AF-M1C2P3-F1
#
_entry.id   AF-M1C2P3-F1
#
_cell.length_a   1.000
_cell.length_b   1.000
_cell.length_c   1.000
_cell.angle_alpha   90.00
_cell.angle_beta   90.00
_cell.angle_gamma   90.00
#
_symmetry.space_group_name_H-M   'P 1'
#
loop_
_entity.id
_entity.type
_entity.pdbx_description
1 polymer ?
#
loop_
_entity_poly.entity_id
_entity_poly.type
_entity_poly.pdbx_seq_one_letter_code
_entity_poly.pdbx_strand_id
1 'polypeptide(L)'
;MHLFVQVVQDIPSPIPFDIPMVLIKPQQACSTAEVYKRFQLDLSSKVDPLSLLEKISTSGISQDVCVNDLEPPAFEVLPSLKRLKQRVIAAGRGQYDAVFMSGSGSTIVGVGSPDPPQFVYDDEEYKDVFLSEASFITRPANEWYVEPVSGSNIGDQPEFSTSFDMSQGSEEPVN
;
A
#
# COMPACT_ATOMS: atom_id res chain seq x y z
N MET A 1 -22.54 15.35 -12.79
CA MET A 1 -21.93 14.05 -12.44
C MET A 1 -20.69 13.90 -13.31
N HIS A 2 -19.50 14.06 -12.74
CA HIS A 2 -18.26 13.85 -13.49
C HIS A 2 -17.94 12.35 -13.46
N LEU A 3 -17.82 11.74 -14.63
CA LEU A 3 -17.42 10.33 -14.74
C LEU A 3 -15.89 10.28 -14.68
N PHE A 4 -15.33 9.57 -13.69
CA PHE A 4 -13.89 9.28 -13.68
C PHE A 4 -13.65 8.04 -14.56
N VAL A 5 -12.92 8.21 -15.65
CA VAL A 5 -12.45 7.10 -16.48
C VAL A 5 -11.00 6.83 -16.10
N GLN A 6 -10.71 5.59 -15.70
CA GLN A 6 -9.33 5.14 -15.53
C GLN A 6 -8.85 4.54 -16.85
N VAL A 7 -7.76 5.09 -17.37
CA VAL A 7 -7.05 4.53 -18.52
C VAL A 7 -5.85 3.76 -17.98
N VAL A 8 -5.74 2.48 -18.34
CA VAL A 8 -4.62 1.62 -17.94
C VAL A 8 -3.71 1.44 -19.14
N GLN A 9 -2.42 1.71 -18.97
CA GLN A 9 -1.37 1.53 -19.97
C GLN A 9 -0.17 0.89 -19.28
N ASP A 10 0.48 -0.06 -19.96
CA ASP A 10 1.72 -0.63 -19.48
C ASP A 10 2.84 0.42 -19.59
N ILE A 11 3.61 0.57 -18.52
CA ILE A 11 4.78 1.45 -18.48
C ILE A 11 6.05 0.60 -18.31
N PRO A 12 7.17 0.95 -18.97
CA PRO A 12 8.47 0.34 -18.66
C PRO A 12 8.75 0.49 -17.17
N SER A 13 9.36 -0.51 -16.51
CA SER A 13 9.65 -0.46 -15.08
C SER A 13 10.50 0.77 -14.75
N PRO A 14 9.91 1.86 -14.22
CA PRO A 14 10.59 3.13 -14.14
C PRO A 14 11.53 3.19 -12.94
N ILE A 15 11.41 2.21 -12.03
CA ILE A 15 12.03 2.18 -10.72
C ILE A 15 12.66 0.81 -10.49
N PRO A 16 13.86 0.74 -9.89
CA PRO A 16 14.47 -0.52 -9.42
C PRO A 16 13.60 -1.27 -8.40
N PHE A 17 13.64 -2.60 -8.43
CA PHE A 17 12.85 -3.46 -7.52
C PHE A 17 13.37 -3.52 -6.09
N ASP A 18 14.64 -3.17 -5.91
CA ASP A 18 15.37 -3.20 -4.63
C ASP A 18 15.27 -1.90 -3.84
N ILE A 19 14.49 -0.91 -4.31
CA ILE A 19 14.21 0.29 -3.51
C ILE A 19 13.40 -0.13 -2.28
N PRO A 20 13.93 0.07 -1.06
CA PRO A 20 13.25 -0.32 0.15
C PRO A 20 12.03 0.58 0.42
N MET A 21 10.96 -0.04 0.91
CA MET A 21 9.71 0.65 1.20
C MET A 21 9.11 0.13 2.49
N VAL A 22 8.37 1.00 3.19
CA VAL A 22 7.57 0.64 4.36
C VAL A 22 6.14 1.09 4.17
N LEU A 23 5.20 0.17 4.41
CA LEU A 23 3.77 0.42 4.46
C LEU A 23 3.35 0.62 5.91
N ILE A 24 2.74 1.77 6.19
CA ILE A 24 2.27 2.17 7.53
C ILE A 24 0.77 2.42 7.43
N LYS A 25 -0.03 1.43 7.83
CA LYS A 25 -1.49 1.47 7.68
C LYS A 25 -2.20 1.52 9.04
N PRO A 26 -2.82 2.65 9.42
CA PRO A 26 -3.62 2.72 10.63
C PRO A 26 -4.91 1.92 10.52
N GLN A 27 -5.47 1.50 11.66
CA GLN A 27 -6.75 0.77 11.72
C GLN A 27 -7.94 1.59 11.21
N GLN A 28 -7.86 2.92 11.33
CA GLN A 28 -8.90 3.82 10.87
C GLN A 28 -9.01 3.76 9.34
N ALA A 29 -10.18 3.34 8.85
CA ALA A 29 -10.49 3.37 7.43
C ALA A 29 -10.74 4.81 6.97
N CYS A 30 -10.24 5.16 5.78
CA CYS A 30 -10.61 6.39 5.09
C CYS A 30 -11.64 6.04 4.02
N SER A 31 -12.87 6.57 4.13
CA SER A 31 -13.94 6.26 3.18
C SER A 31 -13.65 6.87 1.82
N THR A 32 -13.34 6.03 0.83
CA THR A 32 -13.12 6.46 -0.56
C THR A 32 -14.26 7.35 -1.06
N ALA A 33 -15.52 6.98 -0.79
CA ALA A 33 -16.67 7.77 -1.20
C ALA A 33 -16.68 9.20 -0.61
N GLU A 34 -16.34 9.33 0.67
CA GLU A 34 -16.29 10.64 1.34
C GLU A 34 -15.11 11.49 0.88
N VAL A 35 -13.98 10.88 0.53
CA VAL A 35 -12.82 11.56 -0.07
C VAL A 35 -13.19 12.12 -1.45
N TYR A 36 -13.74 11.28 -2.34
CA TYR A 36 -14.14 11.71 -3.69
C TYR A 36 -15.27 12.75 -3.67
N LYS A 37 -16.15 12.74 -2.66
CA LYS A 37 -17.18 13.77 -2.49
C LYS A 37 -16.62 15.15 -2.19
N ARG A 38 -15.45 15.22 -1.54
CA ARG A 38 -14.75 16.48 -1.20
C ARG A 38 -13.71 16.89 -2.23
N PHE A 39 -13.31 15.97 -3.10
CA PHE A 39 -12.34 16.23 -4.16
C PHE A 39 -12.85 17.30 -5.14
N GLN A 40 -12.00 18.27 -5.41
CA GLN A 40 -12.27 19.44 -6.24
C GLN A 40 -11.20 19.56 -7.33
N LEU A 41 -11.61 19.39 -8.60
CA LEU A 41 -10.71 19.38 -9.77
C LEU A 41 -9.98 20.71 -9.98
N ASP A 42 -10.58 21.82 -9.58
CA ASP A 42 -9.97 23.14 -9.64
C ASP A 42 -8.81 23.27 -8.65
N LEU A 43 -8.90 22.60 -7.49
CA LEU A 43 -7.86 22.58 -6.45
C LEU A 43 -6.78 21.50 -6.65
N SER A 44 -6.98 20.55 -7.58
CA SER A 44 -5.98 19.51 -7.87
C SER A 44 -4.73 20.10 -8.52
N SER A 45 -3.62 19.38 -8.39
CA SER A 45 -2.36 19.65 -9.08
C SER A 45 -2.59 19.91 -10.57
N LYS A 46 -1.87 20.88 -11.11
CA LYS A 46 -1.82 21.17 -12.56
C LYS A 46 -0.58 20.58 -13.22
N VAL A 47 0.22 19.83 -12.47
CA VAL A 47 1.41 19.16 -12.99
C VAL A 47 0.95 18.03 -13.92
N ASP A 48 1.58 17.94 -15.09
CA ASP A 48 1.34 16.85 -16.02
C ASP A 48 1.86 15.52 -15.43
N PRO A 49 1.00 14.50 -15.22
CA PRO A 49 1.42 13.20 -14.71
C PRO A 49 2.50 12.52 -15.54
N LEU A 50 2.53 12.75 -16.87
CA LEU A 50 3.57 12.17 -17.73
C LEU A 50 4.93 12.80 -17.46
N SER A 51 4.98 14.09 -17.14
CA SER A 51 6.22 14.76 -16.70
C SER A 51 6.73 14.24 -15.36
N LEU A 52 5.83 13.84 -14.45
CA LEU A 52 6.21 13.20 -13.19
C LEU A 52 6.78 11.80 -13.42
N LEU A 53 6.15 11.02 -14.30
CA LEU A 53 6.64 9.69 -14.68
C LEU A 53 8.03 9.76 -15.33
N GLU A 54 8.26 10.73 -16.22
CA GLU A 54 9.58 10.94 -16.84
C GLU A 54 10.65 11.28 -15.79
N LYS A 55 10.32 12.15 -14.82
CA LYS A 55 11.24 12.47 -13.72
C LYS A 55 11.54 11.26 -12.85
N ILE A 56 10.53 10.47 -12.50
CA ILE A 56 10.71 9.22 -11.74
C ILE A 56 11.66 8.28 -12.50
N SER A 57 11.45 8.15 -13.82
CA SER A 57 12.24 7.25 -14.67
C SER A 57 13.70 7.70 -14.83
N THR A 58 13.96 9.01 -14.77
CA THR A 58 15.29 9.58 -15.04
C THR A 58 16.09 9.90 -13.78
N SER A 59 15.40 10.31 -12.71
CA SER A 59 16.01 10.84 -11.48
C SER A 59 15.67 10.02 -10.23
N GLY A 60 14.82 9.00 -10.36
CA GLY A 60 14.35 8.19 -9.24
C GLY A 60 13.18 8.84 -8.48
N ILE A 61 12.83 8.23 -7.35
CA ILE A 61 11.75 8.70 -6.49
C ILE A 61 12.25 9.83 -5.59
N SER A 62 11.48 10.91 -5.52
CA SER A 62 11.67 12.01 -4.58
C SER A 62 10.30 12.55 -4.12
N GLN A 63 10.29 13.29 -3.02
CA GLN A 63 9.06 13.82 -2.45
C GLN A 63 8.24 14.68 -3.43
N ASP A 64 8.90 15.43 -4.32
CA ASP A 64 8.23 16.35 -5.26
C ASP A 64 7.56 15.66 -6.45
N VAL A 65 7.94 14.42 -6.75
CA VAL A 65 7.31 13.61 -7.81
C VAL A 65 6.18 12.71 -7.29
N CYS A 66 6.12 12.47 -5.98
CA CYS A 66 5.07 11.71 -5.31
C CYS A 66 3.85 12.60 -4.98
N VAL A 67 3.07 12.93 -6.01
CA VAL A 67 1.84 13.75 -5.88
C VAL A 67 0.61 12.86 -5.73
N ASN A 68 -0.23 13.17 -4.76
CA ASN A 68 -1.55 12.56 -4.61
C ASN A 68 -2.60 13.64 -4.30
N ASP A 69 -3.41 13.99 -5.30
CA ASP A 69 -4.46 15.01 -5.16
C ASP A 69 -5.61 14.60 -4.21
N LEU A 70 -5.66 13.34 -3.79
CA LEU A 70 -6.62 12.86 -2.80
C LEU A 70 -6.15 13.11 -1.36
N GLU A 71 -4.89 13.49 -1.13
CA GLU A 71 -4.38 13.78 0.22
C GLU A 71 -5.14 14.92 0.91
N PRO A 72 -5.33 16.12 0.31
CA PRO A 72 -6.09 17.18 0.96
C PRO A 72 -7.49 16.76 1.42
N PRO A 73 -8.37 16.17 0.57
CA PRO A 73 -9.68 15.72 1.03
C PRO A 73 -9.61 14.53 1.99
N ALA A 74 -8.64 13.62 1.86
CA ALA A 74 -8.46 12.52 2.82
C ALA A 74 -8.07 13.03 4.21
N PHE A 75 -7.26 14.09 4.29
CA PHE A 75 -6.87 14.72 5.54
C PHE A 75 -8.00 15.54 6.19
N GLU A 76 -8.97 16.01 5.40
CA GLU A 76 -10.21 16.57 5.94
C GLU A 76 -11.12 15.48 6.51
N VAL A 77 -11.22 14.32 5.84
CA VAL A 77 -12.03 13.19 6.30
C VAL A 77 -11.40 12.52 7.52
N LEU A 78 -10.08 12.36 7.54
CA LEU A 78 -9.32 11.68 8.59
C LEU A 78 -8.09 12.50 9.01
N PRO A 79 -8.24 13.52 9.87
CA PRO A 79 -7.12 14.38 10.30
C PRO A 79 -5.98 13.64 11.01
N SER A 80 -6.26 12.50 11.65
CA SER A 80 -5.24 11.63 12.24
C SER A 80 -4.26 11.10 11.19
N LEU A 81 -4.72 10.88 9.95
CA LEU A 81 -3.87 10.42 8.85
C LEU A 81 -2.84 11.49 8.43
N LYS A 82 -3.25 12.76 8.40
CA LYS A 82 -2.34 13.88 8.18
C LYS A 82 -1.28 13.94 9.27
N ARG A 83 -1.70 13.81 10.53
CA ARG A 83 -0.80 13.79 11.68
C ARG A 83 0.20 12.63 11.58
N LEU A 84 -0.27 11.43 11.24
CA LEU A 84 0.57 10.26 11.04
C LEU A 84 1.63 10.53 9.96
N LYS A 85 1.23 10.98 8.76
CA LYS A 85 2.17 11.33 7.68
C LYS A 85 3.22 12.34 8.13
N GLN A 86 2.80 13.41 8.82
CA GLN A 86 3.71 14.44 9.33
C GLN A 86 4.71 13.89 10.36
N ARG A 87 4.25 13.01 11.26
CA ARG A 87 5.14 12.34 12.23
C ARG A 87 6.13 11.41 11.54
N VAL A 88 5.71 10.66 10.51
CA VAL A 88 6.61 9.80 9.72
C VAL A 88 7.71 10.63 9.06
N ILE A 89 7.36 11.75 8.41
CA ILE A 89 8.35 12.67 7.81
C ILE A 89 9.33 13.21 8.87
N ALA A 90 8.81 13.70 9.99
CA ALA A 90 9.64 14.29 11.04
C ALA A 90 10.57 13.26 11.72
N ALA A 91 10.07 12.05 11.98
CA ALA A 91 10.80 11.00 12.67
C ALA A 91 11.78 10.25 11.74
N GLY A 92 11.50 10.20 10.43
CA GLY A 92 12.40 9.58 9.45
C GLY A 92 13.72 10.33 9.27
N ARG A 93 13.86 11.58 9.72
CA ARG A 93 15.12 12.36 9.73
C ARG A 93 15.90 12.31 8.40
N GLY A 94 15.19 12.30 7.28
CA GLY A 94 15.79 12.25 5.93
C GLY A 94 16.19 10.85 5.44
N GLN A 95 15.80 9.78 6.14
CA GLN A 95 15.98 8.39 5.68
C GLN A 95 15.01 7.99 4.57
N TYR A 96 13.91 8.73 4.41
CA TYR A 96 12.98 8.52 3.31
C TYR A 96 13.23 9.52 2.19
N ASP A 97 13.30 9.02 0.96
CA ASP A 97 13.32 9.83 -0.27
C ASP A 97 11.95 10.47 -0.52
N ALA A 98 10.88 9.77 -0.14
CA ALA A 98 9.51 10.26 -0.21
C ALA A 98 8.60 9.61 0.84
N VAL A 99 7.62 10.37 1.31
CA VAL A 99 6.50 9.91 2.14
C VAL A 99 5.19 10.40 1.52
N PHE A 100 4.28 9.48 1.21
CA PHE A 100 2.99 9.81 0.58
C PHE A 100 1.88 8.84 1.01
N MET A 101 0.64 9.25 0.81
CA MET A 101 -0.54 8.39 1.01
C MET A 101 -0.79 7.57 -0.25
N SER A 102 -1.08 6.28 -0.10
CA SER A 102 -1.49 5.42 -1.22
C SER A 102 -3.01 5.50 -1.46
N GLY A 103 -3.42 5.72 -2.71
CA GLY A 103 -4.84 5.82 -3.10
C GLY A 103 -5.58 6.94 -2.36
N SER A 104 -6.81 6.67 -1.90
CA SER A 104 -7.58 7.57 -1.01
C SER A 104 -7.24 7.38 0.48
N GLY A 105 -6.16 6.68 0.80
CA GLY A 105 -5.80 6.30 2.16
C GLY A 105 -6.45 4.99 2.62
N SER A 106 -6.14 4.50 3.83
CA SER A 106 -5.37 5.19 4.89
C SER A 106 -3.88 4.82 4.95
N THR A 107 -3.34 4.04 4.02
CA THR A 107 -1.93 3.65 4.06
C THR A 107 -1.00 4.82 3.73
N ILE A 108 -0.02 5.06 4.61
CA ILE A 108 1.16 5.89 4.34
C ILE A 108 2.29 4.99 3.86
N VAL A 109 3.01 5.44 2.85
CA VAL A 109 4.17 4.75 2.27
C VAL A 109 5.40 5.62 2.52
N GLY A 110 6.43 5.03 3.11
CA GLY A 110 7.78 5.59 3.13
C GLY A 110 8.66 4.86 2.12
N VAL A 111 9.38 5.60 1.28
CA VAL A 111 10.32 5.07 0.27
C VAL A 111 11.73 5.47 0.65
N GLY A 112 12.71 4.59 0.48
CA GLY A 112 14.13 4.84 0.76
C GLY A 112 14.64 4.16 2.03
N SER A 113 13.72 3.71 2.90
CA SER A 113 14.04 2.90 4.08
C SER A 113 12.91 1.90 4.36
N PRO A 114 13.22 0.65 4.75
CA PRO A 114 12.22 -0.35 5.14
C PRO A 114 11.80 -0.17 6.61
N ASP A 115 12.53 0.63 7.38
CA ASP A 115 12.35 0.75 8.83
C ASP A 115 11.21 1.72 9.15
N PRO A 116 10.15 1.29 9.87
CA PRO A 116 9.16 2.19 10.43
C PRO A 116 9.79 3.13 11.46
N PRO A 117 9.34 4.40 11.59
CA PRO A 117 9.91 5.30 12.58
C PRO A 117 9.60 4.85 14.01
N GLN A 118 10.56 5.01 14.93
CA GLN A 118 10.49 4.47 16.30
C GLN A 118 9.19 4.82 17.06
N PHE A 119 8.63 6.01 16.83
CA PHE A 119 7.40 6.43 17.53
C PHE A 119 6.20 5.52 17.27
N VAL A 120 6.18 4.78 16.16
CA VAL A 120 5.07 3.86 15.86
C VAL A 120 5.02 2.72 16.87
N TYR A 121 6.18 2.33 17.44
CA TYR A 121 6.29 1.31 18.47
C TYR A 121 6.10 1.87 19.88
N ASP A 122 6.57 3.09 20.12
CA ASP A 122 6.61 3.66 21.46
C ASP A 122 5.27 4.29 21.90
N ASP A 123 4.45 4.72 20.94
CA ASP A 123 3.24 5.50 21.20
C ASP A 123 1.98 4.61 21.13
N GLU A 124 1.24 4.54 22.24
CA GLU A 124 0.01 3.71 22.36
C GLU A 124 -1.04 4.05 21.30
N GLU A 125 -1.02 5.26 20.73
CA GLU A 125 -1.88 5.69 19.62
C GLU A 125 -1.70 4.79 18.37
N TYR A 126 -0.51 4.21 18.17
CA TYR A 126 -0.15 3.48 16.95
C TYR A 126 0.13 1.99 17.15
N LYS A 127 -0.12 1.44 18.33
CA LYS A 127 0.17 0.03 18.63
C LYS A 127 -0.50 -0.98 17.70
N ASP A 128 -1.67 -0.63 17.15
CA ASP A 128 -2.43 -1.48 16.24
C ASP A 128 -2.18 -1.13 14.77
N VAL A 129 -1.21 -0.27 14.45
CA VAL A 129 -0.86 0.07 13.07
C VAL A 129 -0.26 -1.16 12.40
N PHE A 130 -0.76 -1.48 11.22
CA PHE A 130 -0.15 -2.49 10.37
C PHE A 130 1.13 -1.92 9.73
N LEU A 131 2.21 -2.67 9.89
CA LEU A 131 3.53 -2.37 9.35
C LEU A 131 3.97 -3.51 8.44
N SER A 132 4.46 -3.18 7.25
CA SER A 132 5.06 -4.16 6.35
C SER A 132 6.16 -3.50 5.55
N GLU A 133 7.33 -4.15 5.48
CA GLU A 133 8.25 -3.90 4.39
C GLU A 133 7.56 -4.25 3.06
N ALA A 134 7.89 -3.50 2.01
CA ALA A 134 7.38 -3.75 0.67
C ALA A 134 8.46 -3.47 -0.37
N SER A 135 8.29 -4.07 -1.55
CA SER A 135 9.12 -3.88 -2.72
C SER A 135 8.26 -3.83 -3.98
N PHE A 136 8.79 -3.25 -5.04
CA PHE A 136 8.12 -3.25 -6.33
C PHE A 136 8.12 -4.65 -6.93
N ILE A 137 7.04 -4.99 -7.64
CA ILE A 137 6.96 -6.20 -8.45
C ILE A 137 6.44 -5.83 -9.85
N THR A 138 6.97 -6.47 -10.88
CA THR A 138 6.38 -6.43 -12.23
C THR A 138 5.75 -7.75 -12.57
N ARG A 139 4.55 -7.67 -13.12
CA ARG A 139 3.88 -8.79 -13.75
C ARG A 139 4.49 -9.07 -15.13
N PRO A 140 4.71 -10.34 -15.52
CA PRO A 140 5.05 -10.67 -16.90
C PRO A 140 3.95 -10.23 -17.88
N ALA A 141 4.33 -10.00 -19.14
CA ALA A 141 3.39 -9.60 -20.17
C ALA A 141 2.34 -10.69 -20.38
N ASN A 142 1.06 -10.31 -20.38
CA ASN A 142 -0.10 -11.20 -20.57
C ASN A 142 -0.29 -12.28 -19.49
N GLU A 143 0.38 -12.20 -18.35
CA GLU A 143 0.19 -13.11 -17.22
C GLU A 143 -0.44 -12.38 -16.04
N TRP A 144 -1.01 -13.10 -15.07
CA TRP A 144 -1.42 -12.50 -13.79
C TRP A 144 -0.29 -12.58 -12.77
N TYR A 145 -0.40 -11.87 -11.64
CA TYR A 145 0.57 -12.05 -10.55
C TYR A 145 0.53 -13.49 -10.06
N VAL A 146 1.70 -14.12 -10.05
CA VAL A 146 1.93 -15.41 -9.41
C VAL A 146 2.51 -15.18 -8.04
N GLU A 147 2.16 -16.05 -7.10
CA GLU A 147 2.72 -16.02 -5.76
C GLU A 147 4.25 -16.21 -5.88
N PRO A 148 5.07 -15.32 -5.30
CA PRO A 148 6.51 -15.51 -5.35
C PRO A 148 6.84 -16.85 -4.67
N VAL A 149 7.61 -17.69 -5.36
CA VAL A 149 8.14 -18.93 -4.78
C VAL A 149 8.94 -18.56 -3.55
N SER A 150 8.36 -18.76 -2.38
CA SER A 150 9.03 -18.58 -1.10
C SER A 150 10.31 -19.40 -1.15
N GLY A 151 11.46 -18.75 -1.02
CA GLY A 151 12.73 -19.43 -0.86
C GLY A 151 12.74 -20.14 0.49
N SER A 152 12.15 -21.34 0.56
CA SER A 152 12.22 -22.22 1.70
C SER A 152 13.56 -22.94 1.69
N ASN A 153 14.49 -22.45 2.50
CA ASN A 153 15.52 -23.28 3.10
C ASN A 153 15.83 -22.72 4.49
N ILE A 154 15.08 -23.18 5.49
CA ILE A 154 15.54 -23.48 6.86
C ILE A 154 14.48 -24.37 7.52
N GLY A 155 14.86 -25.64 7.73
CA GLY A 155 14.53 -26.40 8.94
C GLY A 155 13.14 -27.02 9.07
N ASP A 156 13.09 -28.35 8.88
CA ASP A 156 12.02 -29.29 9.23
C ASP A 156 11.30 -28.99 10.57
N GLN A 157 9.96 -28.99 10.55
CA GLN A 157 9.08 -29.60 11.58
C GLN A 157 7.59 -29.58 11.13
N PRO A 158 6.71 -30.42 11.71
CA PRO A 158 6.03 -31.47 10.95
C PRO A 158 4.56 -31.19 10.61
N GLU A 159 4.07 -31.99 9.65
CA GLU A 159 2.71 -32.01 9.10
C GLU A 159 1.61 -32.11 10.16
N PHE A 160 0.65 -31.17 10.12
CA PHE A 160 -0.61 -31.30 10.84
C PHE A 160 -1.58 -32.12 10.00
N SER A 161 -1.70 -33.40 10.32
CA SER A 161 -2.63 -34.35 9.70
C SER A 161 -4.09 -33.97 9.99
N THR A 162 -4.84 -33.50 8.98
CA THR A 162 -6.30 -33.40 9.05
C THR A 162 -6.93 -34.75 8.78
N SER A 163 -7.34 -35.44 9.84
CA SER A 163 -8.27 -36.58 9.74
C SER A 163 -9.70 -36.01 9.80
N PHE A 164 -10.38 -35.93 8.65
CA PHE A 164 -11.81 -35.65 8.62
C PHE A 164 -12.54 -36.98 8.45
N ASP A 165 -13.10 -37.46 9.55
CA ASP A 165 -13.88 -38.69 9.64
C ASP A 165 -15.25 -38.48 8.98
N MET A 166 -15.56 -39.27 7.93
CA MET A 166 -16.90 -39.41 7.39
C MET A 166 -17.30 -40.88 7.46
N SER A 167 -18.01 -41.21 8.54
CA SER A 167 -18.84 -42.40 8.72
C SER A 167 -20.02 -41.98 9.59
N GLN A 168 -21.27 -42.42 9.45
CA GLN A 168 -22.02 -43.28 8.54
C GLN A 168 -23.51 -43.00 8.88
N GLY A 169 -24.43 -43.35 8.00
CA GLY A 169 -25.87 -43.38 8.29
C GLY A 169 -26.65 -43.73 7.02
N SER A 170 -26.42 -44.92 6.47
CA SER A 170 -27.25 -46.12 6.69
C SER A 170 -28.55 -46.09 5.87
N GLU A 171 -28.46 -46.62 4.65
CA GLU A 171 -29.59 -47.24 3.96
C GLU A 171 -29.87 -48.60 4.63
N GLU A 172 -31.14 -48.88 4.94
CA GLU A 172 -31.70 -50.22 4.86
C GLU A 172 -33.20 -50.16 4.53
N PRO A 173 -33.77 -51.23 3.92
CA PRO A 173 -34.87 -51.11 2.97
C PRO A 173 -36.15 -51.89 3.37
N VAL A 174 -37.15 -51.83 2.48
CA VAL A 174 -38.29 -52.76 2.27
C VAL A 174 -39.46 -52.67 3.25
N ASN A 175 -40.61 -52.14 2.80
CA ASN A 175 -41.69 -52.91 2.16
C ASN A 175 -42.72 -51.97 1.49
#